data_AF-A0A2E8GSB7-F1
#
_entry.id   AF-A0A2E8GSB7-F1
#
_cell.length_a   1.000
_cell.length_b   1.000
_cell.length_c   1.000
_cell.angle_alpha   90.00
_cell.angle_beta   90.00
_cell.angle_gamma   90.00
#
_symmetry.space_group_name_H-M   'P 1'
#
loop_
_entity.id
_entity.type
_entity.pdbx_description
1 polymer ?
#
loop_
_entity_poly.entity_id
_entity_poly.type
_entity_poly.pdbx_seq_one_letter_code
_entity_poly.pdbx_strand_id
1 'polypeptide(L)'
;NGRLVRKSLAFSKKVRMLAVSTAWEDLYYNFVRVHKSLRKPSRQAGKTQWIQQTPALAANLARQPHTVRSLRFAVAPKQHLSG
;
A
#
# COMPACT_ATOMS: atom_id res chain seq x y z
N ASN A 1 16.00 -7.08 2.65
CA ASN A 1 15.48 -5.72 2.42
C ASN A 1 15.15 -4.89 3.67
N GLY A 2 14.99 -5.44 4.88
CA GLY A 2 14.66 -4.62 6.07
C GLY A 2 15.77 -3.68 6.57
N ARG A 3 17.04 -3.97 6.27
CA ARG A 3 18.20 -3.18 6.74
C ARG A 3 18.32 -1.80 6.06
N LEU A 4 17.90 -1.69 4.79
CA LEU A 4 17.91 -0.42 4.05
C LEU A 4 16.78 0.51 4.50
N VAL A 5 15.61 -0.05 4.79
CA VAL A 5 14.44 0.68 5.29
C VAL A 5 14.73 1.38 6.62
N ARG A 6 15.39 0.69 7.57
CA ARG A 6 15.75 1.29 8.87
C ARG A 6 16.74 2.46 8.74
N LYS A 7 17.71 2.39 7.82
CA LYS A 7 18.65 3.49 7.58
C LYS A 7 18.00 4.70 6.91
N SER A 8 17.04 4.47 6.00
CA SER A 8 16.29 5.54 5.34
C SER A 8 15.34 6.26 6.31
N LEU A 9 14.58 5.49 7.11
CA LEU A 9 13.63 6.05 8.09
C LEU A 9 14.33 6.80 9.24
N ALA A 10 15.50 6.32 9.69
CA ALA A 10 16.29 7.02 10.70
C ALA A 10 16.86 8.37 10.23
N PHE A 11 16.88 8.63 8.91
CA PHE A 11 17.49 9.84 8.34
C PHE A 11 16.56 11.07 8.35
N SER A 12 15.27 10.92 8.67
CA SER A 12 14.35 12.06 8.69
C SER A 12 14.34 12.74 10.06
N LYS A 13 15.08 13.86 10.19
CA LYS A 13 15.10 14.73 11.40
C LYS A 13 13.72 15.35 11.75
N LYS A 14 12.64 15.03 11.04
CA LYS A 14 11.28 15.56 11.25
C LYS A 14 10.27 14.41 11.29
N VAL A 15 9.70 14.17 12.47
CA VAL A 15 8.65 13.15 12.73
C VAL A 15 7.52 13.18 11.70
N ARG A 16 7.14 14.37 11.22
CA ARG A 16 6.11 14.54 10.19
C ARG A 16 6.50 13.91 8.85
N MET A 17 7.74 14.08 8.41
CA MET A 17 8.22 13.50 7.16
C MET A 17 8.35 11.98 7.29
N LEU A 18 8.77 11.51 8.47
CA LEU A 18 8.78 10.08 8.79
C LEU A 18 7.36 9.48 8.69
N ALA A 19 6.36 10.11 9.32
CA ALA A 19 4.98 9.65 9.27
C ALA A 19 4.39 9.62 7.85
N VAL A 20 4.70 10.63 7.03
CA VAL A 20 4.29 10.66 5.61
C VAL A 20 4.98 9.54 4.84
N SER A 21 6.26 9.28 5.08
CA SER A 21 6.99 8.20 4.43
C SER A 21 6.47 6.82 4.83
N THR A 22 6.18 6.58 6.11
CA THR A 22 5.63 5.31 6.57
C THR A 22 4.22 5.08 6.01
N ALA A 23 3.38 6.11 6.00
CA ALA A 23 2.04 6.04 5.42
C ALA A 23 2.09 5.69 3.91
N TRP A 24 3.08 6.22 3.19
CA TRP A 24 3.30 5.90 1.78
C TRP A 24 3.67 4.42 1.55
N GLU A 25 4.57 3.89 2.37
CA GLU A 25 4.94 2.47 2.32
C GLU A 25 3.75 1.56 2.64
N ASP A 26 2.96 1.91 3.65
CA ASP A 26 1.76 1.15 4.03
C ASP A 26 0.70 1.17 2.93
N LEU A 27 0.49 2.33 2.28
CA LEU A 27 -0.41 2.43 1.13
C LEU A 27 0.06 1.58 -0.04
N TYR A 28 1.35 1.62 -0.35
CA TYR A 28 1.92 0.81 -1.41
C TYR A 28 1.74 -0.69 -1.12
N TYR A 29 2.09 -1.13 0.09
CA TYR A 29 2.01 -2.53 0.48
C TYR A 29 0.55 -3.03 0.47
N ASN A 30 -0.39 -2.23 0.97
CA ASN A 30 -1.78 -2.67 1.11
C ASN A 30 -2.59 -2.58 -0.19
N PHE A 31 -2.39 -1.55 -1.02
CA PHE A 31 -3.26 -1.26 -2.17
C PHE A 31 -2.65 -1.59 -3.53
N VAL A 32 -1.32 -1.66 -3.64
CA VAL A 32 -0.63 -1.92 -4.92
C VAL A 32 -0.04 -3.32 -4.98
N ARG A 33 0.60 -3.77 -3.90
CA ARG A 33 1.33 -5.03 -3.91
C ARG A 33 0.40 -6.23 -3.85
N VAL A 34 0.36 -7.00 -4.93
CA VAL A 34 -0.32 -8.29 -4.98
C VAL A 34 0.45 -9.33 -4.17
N HIS A 35 -0.25 -10.10 -3.34
CA HIS A 35 0.34 -11.17 -2.54
C HIS A 35 -0.09 -12.55 -3.04
N LYS A 36 0.88 -13.45 -3.24
CA LYS A 36 0.59 -14.81 -3.74
C LYS A 36 -0.26 -15.64 -2.77
N SER A 37 -0.05 -15.49 -1.47
CA SER A 37 -0.80 -16.25 -0.46
C SER A 37 -2.25 -15.76 -0.27
N LEU A 38 -2.60 -14.57 -0.78
CA LEU A 38 -3.94 -14.01 -0.65
C LEU A 38 -4.82 -14.32 -1.86
N ARG A 39 -4.31 -15.05 -2.85
CA ARG A 39 -5.04 -15.36 -4.09
C ARG A 39 -6.31 -16.14 -3.80
N LYS A 40 -7.41 -15.77 -4.45
CA LYS A 40 -8.69 -16.48 -4.34
C LYS A 40 -8.88 -17.41 -5.54
N PRO A 41 -9.36 -18.65 -5.33
CA PRO A 41 -9.72 -19.52 -6.43
C PRO A 41 -10.99 -19.00 -7.11
N SER A 42 -10.93 -18.75 -8.41
CA SER A 42 -12.07 -18.53 -9.27
C SER A 42 -12.51 -19.85 -9.87
N ARG A 43 -13.75 -20.23 -9.58
CA ARG A 43 -14.43 -21.36 -10.22
C ARG A 43 -15.12 -20.86 -11.48
N GLN A 44 -14.37 -20.58 -12.53
CA GLN A 44 -14.91 -20.25 -13.85
C GLN A 44 -14.53 -21.35 -14.85
N ALA A 45 -15.55 -22.00 -15.43
CA ALA A 45 -15.45 -22.92 -16.57
C ALA A 45 -14.38 -24.02 -16.45
N GLY A 46 -14.50 -24.91 -15.47
CA GLY A 46 -13.73 -26.17 -15.41
C GLY A 46 -12.22 -26.05 -15.19
N LYS A 47 -11.67 -24.84 -15.06
CA LYS A 47 -10.26 -24.58 -14.74
C LYS A 47 -10.16 -23.75 -13.46
N THR A 48 -9.32 -24.18 -12.53
CA THR A 48 -9.03 -23.40 -11.32
C THR A 48 -8.17 -22.20 -11.72
N GLN A 49 -8.80 -21.02 -11.84
CA GLN A 49 -8.07 -19.78 -12.05
C GLN A 49 -7.77 -19.12 -10.70
N TRP A 50 -6.58 -18.55 -10.54
CA TRP A 50 -6.19 -17.87 -9.30
C TRP A 50 -6.29 -16.36 -9.49
N ILE A 51 -7.25 -15.74 -8.82
CA ILE A 51 -7.41 -14.28 -8.83
C ILE A 51 -6.38 -13.68 -7.89
N GLN A 52 -5.58 -12.77 -8.44
CA GLN A 52 -4.62 -11.98 -7.70
C GLN A 52 -5.32 -11.02 -6.72
N GLN A 53 -4.82 -10.95 -5.49
CA GLN A 53 -5.39 -10.13 -4.42
C GLN A 53 -4.28 -9.30 -3.75
N THR A 54 -4.61 -8.06 -3.43
CA THR A 54 -3.82 -7.21 -2.53
C THR A 54 -4.33 -7.38 -1.09
N PRO A 55 -3.55 -7.02 -0.07
CA PRO A 55 -4.03 -7.03 1.31
C PRO A 55 -5.33 -6.24 1.52
N ALA A 56 -5.46 -5.06 0.90
CA ALA A 56 -6.68 -4.26 0.98
C ALA A 56 -7.89 -4.93 0.30
N LEU A 57 -7.69 -5.66 -0.79
CA LEU A 57 -8.74 -6.45 -1.43
C LEU A 57 -9.16 -7.65 -0.57
N ALA A 58 -8.19 -8.34 0.03
CA ALA A 58 -8.46 -9.47 0.91
C ALA A 58 -9.23 -9.05 2.17
N ALA A 59 -8.93 -7.85 2.69
CA ALA A 59 -9.60 -7.24 3.84
C ALA A 59 -10.93 -6.50 3.48
N ASN A 60 -11.38 -6.54 2.22
CA ASN A 60 -12.55 -5.80 1.73
C ASN A 60 -12.49 -4.27 1.95
N LEU A 61 -11.29 -3.71 2.11
CA LEU A 61 -11.05 -2.26 2.22
C LEU A 61 -11.01 -1.58 0.84
N ALA A 62 -10.76 -2.37 -0.21
CA ALA A 62 -10.74 -1.91 -1.59
C ALA A 62 -11.58 -2.82 -2.48
N ARG A 63 -12.20 -2.23 -3.52
CA ARG A 63 -12.97 -2.97 -4.53
C ARG A 63 -12.09 -3.50 -5.68
N GLN A 64 -10.95 -2.85 -5.93
CA GLN A 64 -10.02 -3.19 -7.01
C GLN A 64 -8.57 -2.88 -6.62
N PRO A 65 -7.56 -3.50 -7.27
CA PRO A 65 -6.16 -3.14 -7.06
C PRO A 65 -5.91 -1.70 -7.51
N HIS A 66 -5.06 -0.97 -6.80
CA HIS A 66 -4.67 0.38 -7.17
C HIS A 66 -3.29 0.40 -7.83
N THR A 67 -3.07 1.37 -8.72
CA THR A 67 -1.76 1.64 -9.32
C THR A 67 -1.06 2.73 -8.51
N VAL A 68 0.27 2.73 -8.45
CA VAL A 68 1.06 3.79 -7.77
C VAL A 68 0.64 5.20 -8.22
N ARG A 69 0.27 5.38 -9.49
CA ARG A 69 -0.22 6.65 -10.04
C ARG A 69 -1.50 7.15 -9.35
N SER A 70 -2.45 6.27 -9.02
CA SER A 70 -3.69 6.68 -8.37
C SER A 70 -3.50 7.02 -6.88
N LEU A 71 -2.41 6.56 -6.27
CA LEU A 71 -2.07 6.86 -4.87
C LEU A 71 -1.34 8.19 -4.69
N ARG A 72 -1.02 8.92 -5.77
CA ARG A 72 -0.22 10.17 -5.75
C ARG A 72 -0.71 11.22 -4.73
N PHE A 73 -2.02 11.28 -4.48
CA PHE A 73 -2.62 12.28 -3.59
C PHE A 73 -3.16 11.69 -2.27
N ALA A 74 -2.90 10.41 -1.99
CA ALA A 74 -3.47 9.72 -0.83
C ALA A 74 -2.87 10.19 0.50
N VAL A 75 -1.62 10.67 0.51
CA VAL A 75 -0.97 11.23 1.70
C VAL A 75 -0.58 12.68 1.42
N ALA A 76 -1.50 13.60 1.68
CA ALA A 76 -1.17 15.01 1.74
C ALA A 76 -0.65 15.34 3.15
N PRO A 77 0.51 16.01 3.31
CA PRO A 77 0.88 16.56 4.59
C PRO A 77 -0.17 17.61 4.97
N LYS A 78 -0.81 17.47 6.14
CA LYS A 78 -1.67 18.52 6.68
C LYS A 78 -0.84 19.81 6.77
N GLN A 79 -1.10 20.76 5.90
CA GLN A 79 -0.52 22.10 5.98
C GLN A 79 -1.23 22.82 7.13
N HIS A 80 -0.44 23.38 8.04
CA HIS A 80 -0.99 24.31 9.02
C HIS A 80 -1.46 25.54 8.23
N LEU A 81 -2.77 25.78 8.18
CA LEU A 81 -3.29 27.12 7.97
C LEU A 81 -2.89 27.89 9.23
N SER A 82 -1.75 28.57 9.16
CA SER A 82 -1.39 29.60 10.14
C SER A 82 -2.13 30.86 9.72
N GLY A 83 -3.14 31.26 10.51
CA GLY A 83 -3.65 32.62 10.54
C GLY A 83 -2.69 33.55 11.29
#